data_AF-A0A6P1P163-F1
#
_entry.id   AF-A0A6P1P163-F1
#
_cell.length_a   1.000
_cell.length_b   1.000
_cell.length_c   1.000
_cell.angle_alpha   90.00
_cell.angle_beta   90.00
_cell.angle_gamma   90.00
#
_symmetry.space_group_name_H-M   'P 1'
#
loop_
_entity.id
_entity.type
_entity.pdbx_description
1 polymer ?
#
loop_
_entity_poly.entity_id
_entity_poly.type
_entity_poly.pdbx_seq_one_letter_code
_entity_poly.pdbx_strand_id
1 'polypeptide(L)' 'MTLKQTIYLALATAALVIGIHRATQDGILESYWIFMVAVIFLFLFRMNKGK' A
#
# COMPACT_ATOMS: atom_id res chain seq x y z
N MET A 1 -3.41 12.58 13.21
CA MET A 1 -3.49 12.08 11.82
C MET A 1 -4.52 12.91 11.08
N THR A 2 -4.19 13.44 9.92
CA THR A 2 -5.17 14.16 9.06
C THR A 2 -5.96 13.16 8.21
N LEU A 3 -7.11 13.58 7.67
CA LEU A 3 -7.90 12.75 6.75
C LEU A 3 -7.05 12.21 5.59
N LYS A 4 -6.20 13.06 5.00
CA LYS A 4 -5.26 12.69 3.94
C LYS A 4 -4.29 11.58 4.37
N GLN A 5 -3.74 11.67 5.58
CA GLN A 5 -2.86 10.63 6.13
C GLN A 5 -3.60 9.32 6.37
N THR A 6 -4.83 9.38 6.89
CA THR A 6 -5.68 8.21 7.09
C THR A 6 -5.97 7.51 5.77
N ILE A 7 -6.28 8.28 4.71
CA ILE A 7 -6.52 7.73 3.37
C ILE A 7 -5.26 7.03 2.84
N TYR A 8 -4.08 7.65 2.91
CA TYR A 8 -2.85 7.00 2.45
C TYR A 8 -2.53 5.73 3.22
N LEU A 9 -2.69 5.74 4.54
CA LEU A 9 -2.43 4.55 5.35
C LEU A 9 -3.45 3.43 5.07
N ALA A 10 -4.72 3.78 4.92
CA ALA A 10 -5.78 2.82 4.60
C ALA A 10 -5.54 2.18 3.22
N LEU A 11 -5.20 2.98 2.20
CA LEU A 11 -4.90 2.47 0.87
C LEU A 11 -3.63 1.61 0.84
N ALA A 12 -2.58 2.00 1.57
CA ALA A 12 -1.37 1.18 1.71
C ALA A 12 -1.69 -0.19 2.31
N THR A 13 -2.51 -0.21 3.37
CA THR A 13 -2.90 -1.44 4.07
C THR A 13 -3.79 -2.32 3.19
N ALA A 14 -4.79 -1.73 2.52
CA ALA A 14 -5.67 -2.47 1.61
C ALA A 14 -4.89 -3.08 0.44
N ALA A 15 -4.01 -2.30 -0.21
CA ALA A 15 -3.16 -2.79 -1.29
C ALA A 15 -2.23 -3.92 -0.82
N LEU A 16 -1.69 -3.84 0.39
CA LEU A 16 -0.86 -4.90 0.97
C LEU A 16 -1.64 -6.21 1.16
N VAL A 17 -2.85 -6.15 1.74
CA VAL A 17 -3.70 -7.33 1.95
C VAL A 17 -4.10 -7.96 0.62
N ILE A 18 -4.51 -7.14 -0.36
CA ILE A 18 -4.84 -7.60 -1.71
C ILE A 18 -3.62 -8.24 -2.38
N GLY A 19 -2.44 -7.62 -2.25
CA GLY A 19 -1.18 -8.12 -2.81
C GLY A 19 -0.79 -9.47 -2.21
N ILE A 20 -0.94 -9.65 -0.90
CA ILE A 20 -0.70 -10.95 -0.24
C ILE A 20 -1.66 -12.00 -0.79
N HIS A 21 -2.96 -11.70 -0.84
CA HIS A 21 -3.95 -12.65 -1.36
C HIS A 21 -3.64 -13.04 -2.81
N ARG A 22 -3.39 -12.06 -3.68
CA ARG A 22 -3.00 -12.28 -5.08
C ARG A 22 -1.71 -13.08 -5.21
N ALA A 23 -0.70 -12.80 -4.38
CA ALA A 23 0.55 -13.54 -4.41
C ALA A 23 0.37 -15.03 -4.06
N THR A 24 -0.63 -15.37 -3.22
CA THR A 24 -0.99 -16.77 -2.94
C THR A 24 -1.77 -17.45 -4.07
N GLN A 25 -2.41 -16.69 -4.96
CA GLN A 25 -3.20 -17.23 -6.08
C GLN A 25 -2.39 -17.28 -7.37
N ASP A 26 -1.81 -16.14 -7.76
CA ASP A 26 -1.22 -15.87 -9.08
C ASP A 26 0.32 -15.89 -9.03
N GLY A 27 0.92 -15.96 -7.84
CA GLY A 27 2.36 -15.89 -7.62
C GLY A 27 2.90 -14.47 -7.42
N ILE A 28 4.13 -14.37 -6.92
CA ILE A 28 4.71 -13.10 -6.46
C ILE A 28 5.12 -12.16 -7.60
N LEU A 29 5.57 -12.71 -8.73
CA LEU A 29 5.96 -11.93 -9.92
C LEU A 29 4.75 -11.17 -10.50
N GLU A 30 3.63 -11.86 -10.71
CA GLU A 30 2.39 -11.25 -11.23
C GLU A 30 1.78 -10.25 -10.25
N SER A 31 1.97 -10.47 -8.94
CA SER A 31 1.41 -9.63 -7.89
C SER A 31 2.32 -8.44 -7.51
N TYR A 32 3.56 -8.40 -8.02
CA TYR A 32 4.59 -7.45 -7.59
C TYR A 32 4.15 -5.98 -7.70
N TRP A 33 3.39 -5.65 -8.74
CA TRP A 33 2.91 -4.29 -8.96
C TRP A 33 1.98 -3.78 -7.85
N ILE A 34 1.19 -4.68 -7.22
CA ILE A 34 0.29 -4.32 -6.11
C ILE A 34 1.12 -3.93 -4.88
N PHE A 35 2.21 -4.64 -4.61
CA PHE A 35 3.14 -4.29 -3.55
C PHE A 35 3.83 -2.93 -3.81
N MET A 36 4.18 -2.63 -5.07
CA MET A 36 4.69 -1.29 -5.42
C MET A 36 3.67 -0.19 -5.08
N VAL A 37 2.39 -0.40 -5.39
CA VAL A 37 1.32 0.55 -5.03
C VAL A 37 1.19 0.72 -3.52
N ALA A 38 1.23 -0.38 -2.75
CA ALA A 38 1.20 -0.33 -1.29
C ALA A 38 2.36 0.51 -0.72
N VAL A 39 3.57 0.30 -1.26
CA VAL A 39 4.79 1.03 -0.87
C VAL A 39 4.69 2.51 -1.23
N ILE A 40 4.16 2.87 -2.41
CA ILE A 40 3.92 4.27 -2.80
C ILE A 40 3.02 4.98 -1.79
N PHE A 41 1.88 4.38 -1.43
CA PHE A 41 0.98 4.97 -0.43
C PHE A 41 1.62 5.07 0.96
N LEU A 42 2.43 4.09 1.35
CA LEU A 42 3.18 4.15 2.60
C LEU A 42 4.21 5.29 2.61
N PHE A 43 4.91 5.52 1.49
CA PHE A 43 5.82 6.65 1.35
C PHE A 43 5.07 7.98 1.38
N LEU A 44 3.93 8.10 0.68
CA LEU A 44 3.09 9.29 0.73
C LEU A 44 2.61 9.58 2.16
N PHE A 45 2.19 8.56 2.89
CA PHE A 45 1.86 8.69 4.31
C PHE A 45 3.05 9.23 5.11
N ARG A 46 4.24 8.62 4.96
CA ARG A 46 5.45 9.01 5.70
C ARG A 46 5.92 10.44 5.39
N MET A 47 5.93 10.82 4.11
CA MET A 47 6.34 12.16 3.67
C MET A 47 5.38 13.26 4.15
N ASN A 48 4.09 12.95 4.26
CA ASN A 48 3.10 13.89 4.79
C ASN A 48 3.01 13.87 6.33
N LYS A 49 3.79 13.03 7.04
CA LYS A 49 3.80 12.96 8.52
C LYS A 49 4.75 13.96 9.18
N GLY A 50 5.80 14.39 8.49
CA GLY A 50 6.80 15.34 8.98
C GLY A 50 6.57 16.80 8.59
N LYS A 51 5.43 17.10 7.96
CA LYS A 51 4.91 18.46 7.77
C LYS A 51 3.65 18.62 8.62
#